data_AF-A0A420WHZ7-F1
#
_entry.id   AF-A0A420WHZ7-F1
#
_cell.length_a   1.000
_cell.length_b   1.000
_cell.length_c   1.000
_cell.angle_alpha   90.00
_cell.angle_beta   90.00
_cell.angle_gamma   90.00
#
_symmetry.space_group_name_H-M   'P 1'
#
loop_
_entity.id
_entity.type
_entity.pdbx_description
1 polymer ?
#
loop_
_entity_poly.entity_id
_entity_poly.type
_entity_poly.pdbx_seq_one_letter_code
_entity_poly.pdbx_strand_id
1 'polypeptide(L)'
;MSDKEAKQRFADDLERLMDLSGKPRKDIAKELGYDNANVISMFKKGTTKVPFNRIPALARVLEVDPKWLFFRAMKEYEPELIEVIAEIYGQIITDNERRLLEVVREETEFQNPRLDAEREQELRQLLHKWRMKDEVELLNRGGSVSK
;
A
#
# COMPACT_ATOMS: atom_id res chain seq x y z
N MET A 1 -5.80 -2.55 -20.62
CA MET A 1 -6.17 -2.83 -19.22
C MET A 1 -7.60 -2.38 -19.04
N SER A 2 -8.48 -3.29 -18.66
CA SER A 2 -9.92 -3.03 -18.50
C SER A 2 -10.16 -2.20 -17.24
N ASP A 3 -11.15 -1.31 -17.25
CA ASP A 3 -11.61 -0.52 -16.09
C ASP A 3 -11.97 -1.41 -14.87
N LYS A 4 -12.27 -2.68 -15.13
CA LYS A 4 -12.52 -3.72 -14.13
C LYS A 4 -11.25 -4.25 -13.44
N GLU A 5 -10.09 -4.20 -14.10
CA GLU A 5 -8.78 -4.64 -13.56
C GLU A 5 -8.13 -3.58 -12.65
N ALA A 6 -8.52 -2.32 -12.77
CA ALA A 6 -8.08 -1.25 -11.88
C ALA A 6 -8.86 -1.25 -10.55
N LYS A 7 -10.16 -1.58 -10.60
CA LYS A 7 -11.13 -1.54 -9.49
C LYS A 7 -10.97 -2.64 -8.41
N GLN A 8 -10.05 -3.60 -8.57
CA GLN A 8 -9.88 -4.70 -7.61
C GLN A 8 -8.51 -4.66 -6.89
N ARG A 9 -7.61 -3.74 -7.27
CA ARG A 9 -6.22 -3.77 -6.80
C ARG A 9 -6.08 -3.48 -5.31
N PHE A 10 -6.92 -2.63 -4.76
CA PHE A 10 -6.92 -2.32 -3.33
C PHE A 10 -7.52 -3.46 -2.51
N ALA A 11 -8.57 -4.12 -3.00
CA ALA A 11 -9.13 -5.30 -2.37
C ALA A 11 -8.09 -6.45 -2.33
N ASP A 12 -7.37 -6.68 -3.43
CA ASP A 12 -6.31 -7.68 -3.52
C ASP A 12 -5.14 -7.35 -2.55
N ASP A 13 -4.75 -6.07 -2.46
CA ASP A 13 -3.76 -5.61 -1.49
C ASP A 13 -4.22 -5.87 -0.05
N LEU A 14 -5.48 -5.55 0.27
CA LEU A 14 -6.06 -5.77 1.59
C LEU A 14 -6.15 -7.26 1.92
N GLU A 15 -6.58 -8.09 0.98
CA GLU A 15 -6.63 -9.53 1.15
C GLU A 15 -5.25 -10.07 1.52
N ARG A 16 -4.24 -9.72 0.72
CA ARG A 16 -2.85 -10.10 0.97
C ARG A 16 -2.35 -9.62 2.33
N LEU A 17 -2.58 -8.35 2.69
CA LEU A 17 -2.11 -7.78 3.96
C LEU A 17 -2.80 -8.40 5.17
N MET A 18 -4.11 -8.64 5.09
CA MET A 18 -4.86 -9.29 6.16
C MET A 18 -4.40 -10.74 6.35
N ASP A 19 -4.14 -11.46 5.27
CA ASP A 19 -3.64 -12.83 5.35
C ASP A 19 -2.22 -12.88 5.93
N LEU A 20 -1.36 -11.93 5.55
CA LEU A 20 -0.01 -11.78 6.11
C LEU A 20 -0.01 -11.36 7.58
N SER A 21 -1.00 -10.60 8.03
CA SER A 21 -1.11 -10.19 9.43
C SER A 21 -1.32 -11.37 10.38
N GLY A 22 -1.86 -12.50 9.89
CA GLY A 22 -2.23 -13.66 10.69
C GLY A 22 -3.35 -13.38 11.73
N LYS A 23 -3.88 -12.15 11.79
CA LYS A 23 -4.88 -11.76 12.78
C LYS A 23 -6.25 -12.33 12.43
N PRO A 24 -6.99 -12.92 13.39
CA PRO A 24 -8.35 -13.36 13.16
C PRO A 24 -9.26 -12.21 12.71
N ARG A 25 -10.14 -12.47 11.74
CA ARG A 25 -11.10 -11.46 11.21
C ARG A 25 -11.91 -10.76 12.29
N LYS A 26 -12.30 -11.48 13.35
CA LYS A 26 -13.03 -10.92 14.51
C LYS A 26 -12.22 -9.86 15.26
N ASP A 27 -10.91 -10.03 15.35
CA ASP A 27 -10.02 -9.12 16.09
C ASP A 27 -9.75 -7.88 15.24
N ILE A 28 -9.52 -8.06 13.93
CA ILE A 28 -9.44 -6.95 12.97
C ILE A 28 -10.73 -6.12 13.01
N ALA A 29 -11.91 -6.76 12.97
CA ALA A 29 -13.20 -6.07 13.04
C ALA A 29 -13.34 -5.25 14.32
N LYS A 30 -13.01 -5.85 15.47
CA LYS A 30 -13.05 -5.18 16.77
C LYS A 30 -12.09 -3.98 16.83
N GLU A 31 -10.86 -4.13 16.37
CA GLU A 31 -9.87 -3.03 16.31
C GLU A 31 -10.31 -1.88 15.39
N LEU A 32 -11.10 -2.18 14.35
CA LEU A 32 -11.72 -1.18 13.47
C LEU A 32 -13.00 -0.56 14.03
N GLY A 33 -13.54 -1.09 15.14
CA GLY A 33 -14.80 -0.65 15.73
C GLY A 33 -16.04 -1.20 15.04
N TYR A 34 -15.96 -2.42 14.49
CA TYR A 34 -17.09 -3.16 13.93
C TYR A 34 -17.44 -4.35 14.82
N ASP A 35 -18.72 -4.50 15.14
CA ASP A 35 -19.23 -5.67 15.88
C ASP A 35 -19.26 -6.94 15.03
N ASN A 36 -19.40 -6.78 13.71
CA ASN A 36 -19.57 -7.88 12.77
C ASN A 36 -18.31 -8.15 11.94
N ALA A 37 -17.70 -9.32 12.14
CA ALA A 37 -16.52 -9.78 11.40
C ALA A 37 -16.74 -9.98 9.88
N ASN A 38 -18.00 -10.09 9.43
CA ASN A 38 -18.31 -10.23 8.01
C ASN A 38 -17.85 -9.03 7.18
N VAL A 39 -17.79 -7.84 7.78
CA VAL A 39 -17.30 -6.62 7.11
C VAL A 39 -15.87 -6.77 6.61
N ILE A 40 -15.02 -7.49 7.36
CA ILE A 40 -13.64 -7.76 6.95
C ILE A 40 -13.61 -8.63 5.69
N SER A 41 -14.50 -9.61 5.61
CA SER A 41 -14.59 -10.47 4.42
C SER A 41 -15.12 -9.69 3.20
N MET A 42 -16.00 -8.72 3.42
CA MET A 42 -16.48 -7.83 2.35
C MET A 42 -15.38 -6.88 1.85
N PHE A 43 -14.52 -6.39 2.75
CA PHE A 43 -13.34 -5.60 2.37
C PHE A 43 -12.33 -6.42 1.56
N LYS A 44 -11.99 -7.65 2.00
CA LYS A 44 -11.11 -8.56 1.23
C LYS A 44 -11.61 -8.78 -0.21
N LYS A 45 -12.93 -8.96 -0.37
CA LYS A 45 -13.54 -9.22 -1.69
C LYS A 45 -13.78 -7.96 -2.52
N GLY A 46 -13.55 -6.77 -1.96
CA GLY A 46 -13.88 -5.50 -2.62
C GLY A 46 -15.39 -5.26 -2.80
N THR A 47 -16.26 -6.04 -2.15
CA THR A 47 -17.72 -5.86 -2.25
C THR A 47 -18.22 -4.66 -1.45
N THR A 48 -17.37 -4.08 -0.60
CA THR A 48 -17.66 -2.88 0.17
C THR A 48 -16.40 -2.02 0.24
N LYS A 49 -16.53 -0.71 -0.04
CA LYS A 49 -15.43 0.25 0.11
C LYS A 49 -15.04 0.35 1.59
N VAL A 50 -13.75 0.39 1.89
CA VAL A 50 -13.27 0.78 3.23
C VAL A 50 -13.53 2.28 3.41
N PRO A 51 -14.25 2.70 4.46
CA PRO A 51 -14.44 4.12 4.73
C PRO A 51 -13.10 4.83 4.98
N PHE A 52 -12.87 5.99 4.35
CA PHE A 52 -11.60 6.72 4.49
C PHE A 52 -11.24 7.04 5.94
N ASN A 53 -12.22 7.35 6.79
CA ASN A 53 -12.02 7.60 8.22
C ASN A 53 -11.55 6.35 9.01
N ARG A 54 -11.66 5.15 8.44
CA ARG A 54 -11.17 3.90 9.03
C ARG A 54 -9.78 3.51 8.54
N ILE A 55 -9.27 4.13 7.48
CA ILE A 55 -7.94 3.83 6.92
C ILE A 55 -6.82 3.98 7.96
N PRO A 56 -6.77 5.02 8.82
CA PRO A 56 -5.71 5.12 9.83
C PRO A 56 -5.73 3.97 10.84
N ALA A 57 -6.93 3.50 11.23
CA ALA A 57 -7.06 2.35 12.12
C ALA A 57 -6.61 1.07 11.40
N LEU A 58 -7.08 0.85 10.17
CA LEU A 58 -6.72 -0.30 9.36
C LEU A 58 -5.22 -0.41 9.11
N ALA A 59 -4.57 0.71 8.80
CA ALA A 59 -3.13 0.78 8.61
C ALA A 59 -2.35 0.34 9.87
N ARG A 60 -2.82 0.74 11.06
CA ARG A 60 -2.24 0.27 12.34
C ARG A 60 -2.46 -1.23 12.56
N VAL A 61 -3.67 -1.73 12.29
CA VAL A 61 -3.98 -3.16 12.47
C VAL A 61 -3.10 -4.03 11.57
N LEU A 62 -2.84 -3.57 10.34
CA LEU A 62 -2.06 -4.26 9.31
C LEU A 62 -0.57 -3.90 9.30
N GLU A 63 -0.12 -3.03 10.22
CA GLU A 63 1.26 -2.57 10.32
C GLU A 63 1.84 -2.01 9.01
N VAL A 64 1.03 -1.22 8.28
CA VAL A 64 1.43 -0.55 7.03
C VAL A 64 1.38 0.96 7.16
N ASP A 65 2.09 1.65 6.25
CA ASP A 65 2.06 3.12 6.17
C ASP A 65 0.61 3.59 5.84
N PRO A 66 0.02 4.48 6.66
CA PRO A 66 -1.34 4.95 6.46
C PRO A 66 -1.52 5.83 5.22
N LYS A 67 -0.47 6.56 4.79
CA LYS A 67 -0.50 7.35 3.56
C LYS A 67 -0.51 6.45 2.34
N TRP A 68 0.27 5.36 2.37
CA TRP A 68 0.24 4.34 1.32
C TRP A 68 -1.17 3.76 1.19
N LEU A 69 -1.73 3.29 2.31
CA LEU A 69 -3.05 2.65 2.30
C LEU A 69 -4.15 3.63 1.85
N PHE A 70 -4.10 4.88 2.32
CA PHE A 70 -5.02 5.93 1.90
C PHE A 70 -4.89 6.26 0.41
N PHE A 71 -3.67 6.43 -0.09
CA PHE A 71 -3.42 6.72 -1.50
C PHE A 71 -3.93 5.59 -2.41
N ARG A 72 -3.72 4.33 -2.02
CA ARG A 72 -4.25 3.17 -2.74
C ARG A 72 -5.78 3.18 -2.78
N ALA A 73 -6.43 3.42 -1.64
CA ALA A 73 -7.89 3.52 -1.56
C ALA A 73 -8.44 4.68 -2.42
N MET A 74 -7.84 5.88 -2.31
CA MET A 74 -8.26 7.07 -3.07
C MET A 74 -8.10 6.88 -4.58
N LYS A 75 -6.96 6.33 -5.01
CA LYS A 75 -6.70 6.08 -6.44
C LYS A 75 -7.72 5.13 -7.06
N GLU A 76 -8.28 4.21 -6.27
CA GLU A 76 -9.30 3.28 -6.73
C GLU A 76 -10.72 3.85 -6.61
N TYR A 77 -11.02 4.51 -5.48
CA TYR A 77 -12.37 4.92 -5.15
C TYR A 77 -12.75 6.26 -5.76
N GLU A 78 -11.80 7.20 -5.83
CA GLU A 78 -11.97 8.60 -6.23
C GLU A 78 -10.74 9.10 -7.04
N PRO A 79 -10.45 8.50 -8.22
CA PRO A 79 -9.25 8.79 -9.01
C PRO A 79 -9.13 10.27 -9.42
N GLU A 80 -10.24 10.91 -9.78
CA GLU A 80 -10.25 12.33 -10.16
C GLU A 80 -9.93 13.25 -8.97
N LEU A 81 -10.44 12.90 -7.78
CA LEU A 81 -10.20 13.69 -6.57
C LEU A 81 -8.75 13.61 -6.11
N ILE A 82 -8.10 12.44 -6.24
CA ILE A 82 -6.69 12.31 -5.85
C ILE A 82 -5.76 13.09 -6.80
N GLU A 83 -6.14 13.24 -8.08
CA GLU A 83 -5.42 14.08 -9.03
C GLU A 83 -5.52 15.57 -8.64
N VAL A 84 -6.71 16.05 -8.30
CA VAL A 84 -6.91 17.43 -7.80
C VAL A 84 -6.12 17.68 -6.51
N ILE A 85 -6.12 16.74 -5.57
CA ILE A 85 -5.32 16.85 -4.35
C ILE A 85 -3.83 16.93 -4.69
N ALA A 86 -3.35 16.12 -5.64
CA ALA A 86 -1.96 16.14 -6.07
C ALA A 86 -1.56 17.46 -6.75
N GLU A 87 -2.47 18.08 -7.49
CA GLU A 87 -2.25 19.38 -8.11
C GLU A 87 -2.13 20.50 -7.07
N ILE A 88 -3.00 20.50 -6.05
CA ILE A 88 -3.07 21.57 -5.05
C ILE A 88 -1.98 21.43 -3.97
N TYR A 89 -1.78 20.21 -3.46
CA TYR A 89 -0.93 19.94 -2.29
C TYR A 89 0.36 19.18 -2.63
N GLY A 90 0.55 18.79 -3.89
CA GLY A 90 1.62 17.89 -4.30
C GLY A 90 1.28 16.42 -4.05
N GLN A 91 2.18 15.53 -4.48
CA GLN A 91 1.97 14.08 -4.35
C GLN A 91 2.02 13.62 -2.89
N ILE A 92 1.09 12.74 -2.53
CA ILE A 92 1.16 12.00 -1.26
C ILE A 92 2.34 11.03 -1.34
N ILE A 93 3.39 11.27 -0.56
CA ILE A 93 4.54 10.37 -0.42
C ILE A 93 4.55 9.70 0.96
N THR A 94 4.83 8.40 0.96
CA THR A 94 5.01 7.57 2.15
C THR A 94 6.31 7.93 2.88
N ASP A 95 6.44 7.49 4.13
CA ASP A 95 7.69 7.74 4.87
C ASP A 95 8.87 6.97 4.25
N ASN A 96 8.62 5.78 3.68
CA ASN A 96 9.63 5.01 2.93
C ASN A 96 10.07 5.71 1.63
N GLU A 97 9.14 6.28 0.86
CA GLU A 97 9.48 7.06 -0.35
C GLU A 97 10.25 8.33 0.01
N ARG A 98 9.89 8.99 1.12
CA ARG A 98 10.68 10.10 1.64
C ARG A 98 12.11 9.67 1.96
N ARG A 99 12.29 8.54 2.65
CA ARG A 99 13.63 8.02 2.96
C ARG A 99 14.40 7.66 1.69
N LEU A 100 13.74 7.14 0.66
CA LEU A 100 14.36 6.90 -0.64
C LEU A 100 14.88 8.18 -1.28
N LEU A 101 14.09 9.26 -1.26
CA LEU A 101 14.52 10.57 -1.75
C LEU A 101 15.69 11.14 -0.93
N GLU A 102 15.73 10.91 0.38
CA GLU A 102 16.87 11.29 1.23
C GLU A 102 18.14 10.55 0.83
N VAL A 103 18.07 9.23 0.67
CA VAL A 103 19.21 8.42 0.21
C VAL A 103 19.69 8.89 -1.17
N VAL A 104 18.77 9.15 -2.09
CA VAL A 104 19.13 9.69 -3.41
C VAL A 104 19.86 11.02 -3.26
N ARG A 105 19.39 11.94 -2.42
CA ARG A 105 20.06 13.23 -2.19
C ARG A 105 21.44 13.08 -1.58
N GLU A 106 21.59 12.17 -0.62
CA GLU A 106 22.87 11.88 0.04
C GLU A 106 23.87 11.33 -1.00
N GLU A 107 23.48 10.33 -1.78
CA GLU A 107 24.33 9.66 -2.78
C GLU A 107 24.65 10.54 -4.01
N THR A 108 23.75 11.47 -4.36
CA THR A 108 24.03 12.44 -5.44
C THR A 108 24.80 13.66 -4.93
N GLU A 109 25.21 13.69 -3.67
CA GLU A 109 25.82 14.86 -3.03
C GLU A 109 24.98 16.13 -3.23
N PHE A 110 23.66 15.99 -3.13
CA PHE A 110 22.65 17.03 -3.39
C PHE A 110 22.68 17.61 -4.81
N GLN A 111 23.43 17.02 -5.74
CA GLN A 111 23.37 17.35 -7.16
C GLN A 111 22.07 16.81 -7.76
N ASN A 112 21.68 17.38 -8.89
CA ASN A 112 20.47 16.99 -9.64
C ASN A 112 20.85 16.25 -10.93
N PRO A 113 21.31 14.99 -10.85
CA PRO A 113 21.67 14.23 -12.04
C PRO A 113 20.43 14.00 -12.91
N ARG A 114 20.61 14.11 -14.23
CA ARG A 114 19.53 13.83 -15.18
C ARG A 114 19.13 12.36 -15.10
N LEU A 115 17.83 12.10 -14.98
CA LEU A 115 17.23 10.78 -15.16
C LEU A 115 16.92 10.61 -16.66
N ASP A 116 17.86 10.04 -17.41
CA ASP A 116 17.67 9.63 -18.80
C ASP A 116 17.12 8.20 -18.87
N ALA A 117 16.87 7.71 -20.09
CA ALA A 117 16.22 6.42 -20.31
C ALA A 117 17.03 5.23 -19.75
N GLU A 118 18.37 5.30 -19.79
CA GLU A 118 19.24 4.25 -19.27
C GLU A 118 19.17 4.19 -17.75
N ARG A 119 19.36 5.33 -17.08
CA ARG A 119 19.27 5.43 -15.62
C ARG A 119 17.87 5.11 -15.09
N GLU A 120 16.83 5.51 -15.81
CA GLU A 120 15.46 5.16 -15.47
C GLU A 120 15.24 3.64 -15.52
N GLN A 121 15.78 2.98 -16.55
CA GLN A 121 15.69 1.54 -16.70
C GLN A 121 16.43 0.79 -15.58
N GLU A 122 17.62 1.25 -15.19
CA GLU A 122 18.37 0.70 -14.06
C GLU A 122 17.60 0.83 -12.74
N LEU A 123 17.04 2.01 -12.47
CA LEU A 123 16.23 2.26 -11.28
C LEU A 123 14.99 1.37 -11.25
N ARG A 124 14.31 1.19 -12.38
CA ARG A 124 13.16 0.28 -12.51
C ARG A 124 13.53 -1.17 -12.17
N GLN A 125 14.69 -1.65 -12.63
CA GLN A 125 15.18 -2.99 -12.33
C GLN A 125 15.50 -3.15 -10.83
N LEU A 126 16.15 -2.16 -10.22
CA LEU A 126 16.45 -2.16 -8.79
C LEU A 126 15.18 -2.23 -7.95
N LEU A 127 14.20 -1.36 -8.23
CA LEU A 127 12.93 -1.31 -7.50
C LEU A 127 12.11 -2.59 -7.71
N HIS A 128 12.15 -3.18 -8.91
CA HIS A 128 11.54 -4.48 -9.18
C HIS A 128 12.16 -5.59 -8.31
N LYS A 129 13.49 -5.62 -8.20
CA LYS A 129 14.22 -6.58 -7.36
C LYS A 129 13.81 -6.45 -5.89
N TRP A 130 13.66 -5.23 -5.37
CA TRP A 130 13.20 -5.01 -3.99
C TRP A 130 11.78 -5.51 -3.78
N ARG A 131 10.86 -5.18 -4.68
CA ARG A 131 9.47 -5.66 -4.63
C ARG A 131 9.40 -7.20 -4.55
N MET A 132 10.18 -7.89 -5.38
CA MET A 132 10.23 -9.36 -5.37
C MET A 132 10.82 -9.91 -4.06
N LYS A 133 11.83 -9.24 -3.50
CA LYS A 133 12.45 -9.65 -2.22
C LYS A 133 11.46 -9.49 -1.05
N ASP A 134 10.73 -8.38 -1.00
CA ASP A 134 9.70 -8.14 0.02
C ASP A 134 8.60 -9.21 -0.06
N GLU A 135 8.15 -9.57 -1.27
CA GLU A 135 7.19 -10.67 -1.46
C GLU A 135 7.71 -12.00 -0.89
N VAL A 136 8.98 -12.34 -1.13
CA VAL A 136 9.62 -13.56 -0.61
C VAL A 136 9.78 -13.53 0.91
N GLU A 137 10.21 -12.40 1.49
CA GLU A 137 10.34 -12.27 2.94
C GLU A 137 8.99 -12.33 3.66
N LEU A 138 7.94 -11.76 3.06
CA LEU A 138 6.57 -11.83 3.59
C LEU A 138 6.01 -13.26 3.58
N LEU A 139 6.25 -14.03 2.51
CA LEU A 139 5.85 -15.44 2.44
C LEU A 139 6.56 -16.31 3.49
N ASN A 140 7.83 -16.05 3.74
CA ASN A 140 8.62 -16.81 4.72
C ASN A 140 8.18 -16.55 6.18
N ARG A 141 7.67 -15.34 6.49
CA ARG A 141 7.12 -15.02 7.82
C ARG A 141 5.78 -15.68 8.10
N GLY A 142 4.95 -15.91 7.08
CA GLY A 142 3.65 -16.60 7.22
C GLY A 142 3.75 -18.12 7.45
N GLY A 143 4.92 -18.73 7.20
CA GLY A 143 5.14 -20.17 7.35
C GLY A 143 5.54 -20.62 8.76
N SER A 144 5.74 -19.72 9.74
CA SER A 144 6.25 -20.06 11.07
C SER A 144 5.19 -20.34 12.15
N VAL A 145 3.89 -20.36 11.80
CA VAL A 145 2.80 -20.69 12.73
C VAL A 145 2.17 -22.02 12.34
N SER A 146 2.92 -23.09 12.52
CA SER A 146 2.41 -24.46 12.65
C SER A 146 3.41 -25.29 13.43
N LYS A 147 3.33 -25.19 14.75
CA LYS A 147 3.71 -26.22 15.72
C LYS A 147 2.88 -26.03 16.98
#